data_AF-A0A2K2VAU0-F1
#
_entry.id   AF-A0A2K2VAU0-F1
#
_cell.length_a   1.000
_cell.length_b   1.000
_cell.length_c   1.000
_cell.angle_alpha   90.00
_cell.angle_beta   90.00
_cell.angle_gamma   90.00
#
_symmetry.space_group_name_H-M   'P 1'
#
loop_
_entity.id
_entity.type
_entity.pdbx_description
1 polymer ?
#
loop_
_entity_poly.entity_id
_entity_poly.type
_entity_poly.pdbx_seq_one_letter_code
_entity_poly.pdbx_strand_id
1 'polypeptide(L)'
;MDSELRLFIDLIFKKWPKLFNLLTSNIKKEDLMVRVANINLLGKWMIFTKPSMCPQAFRTIVDMLEERGLAYSGKILSNRDAYIRRDEIPIIIYVPSALAPSMVSDVAKVVDAMRRMLGISKLPKFKPDLFTSEELYYGTSSSINRTSIYRSNTTL
;
A
#
# COMPACT_ATOMS: atom_id res chain seq x y z
N MET A 1 5.47 -8.59 -11.91
CA MET A 1 4.93 -8.87 -10.56
C MET A 1 6.06 -9.49 -9.77
N ASP A 2 6.64 -10.58 -10.30
CA ASP A 2 7.82 -11.22 -9.72
C ASP A 2 9.03 -10.29 -9.59
N SER A 3 9.30 -9.43 -10.56
CA SER A 3 10.43 -8.49 -10.50
C SER A 3 10.28 -7.45 -9.39
N GLU A 4 9.08 -6.89 -9.20
CA GLU A 4 8.85 -5.86 -8.18
C GLU A 4 8.76 -6.46 -6.76
N LEU A 5 8.16 -7.64 -6.61
CA LEU A 5 8.16 -8.35 -5.33
C LEU A 5 9.59 -8.76 -4.95
N ARG A 6 10.37 -9.31 -5.89
CA ARG A 6 11.79 -9.63 -5.67
C ARG A 6 12.56 -8.39 -5.26
N LEU A 7 12.41 -7.28 -5.98
CA LEU A 7 13.05 -6.01 -5.61
C LEU A 7 12.66 -5.55 -4.20
N PHE A 8 11.39 -5.69 -3.81
CA PHE A 8 10.93 -5.36 -2.46
C PHE A 8 11.63 -6.23 -1.40
N ILE A 9 11.70 -7.55 -1.63
CA ILE A 9 12.40 -8.49 -0.75
C ILE A 9 13.91 -8.19 -0.70
N ASP A 10 14.54 -7.91 -1.84
CA ASP A 10 15.95 -7.56 -1.93
C ASP A 10 16.26 -6.27 -1.16
N LEU A 11 15.38 -5.27 -1.24
CA LEU A 11 15.51 -4.04 -0.46
C LEU A 11 15.36 -4.31 1.03
N ILE A 12 14.42 -5.17 1.45
CA ILE A 12 14.30 -5.57 2.86
C ILE A 12 15.63 -6.18 3.34
N PHE A 13 16.20 -7.14 2.61
CA PHE A 13 17.45 -7.80 3.02
C PHE A 13 18.68 -6.89 2.91
N LYS A 14 18.77 -6.05 1.87
CA LYS A 14 19.86 -5.06 1.73
C LYS A 14 19.88 -4.13 2.92
N LYS A 15 18.72 -3.60 3.24
CA LYS A 15 18.56 -2.60 4.27
C LYS A 15 18.83 -3.31 5.62
N TRP A 16 18.26 -4.51 5.83
CA TRP A 16 18.30 -5.26 7.09
C TRP A 16 18.96 -6.66 6.90
N PRO A 17 20.30 -6.73 6.72
CA PRO A 17 20.98 -7.98 6.35
C PRO A 17 20.88 -9.08 7.40
N LYS A 18 20.74 -8.68 8.67
CA LYS A 18 20.60 -9.60 9.80
C LYS A 18 19.16 -10.10 10.00
N LEU A 19 18.20 -9.65 9.18
CA LEU A 19 16.80 -10.06 9.30
C LEU A 19 16.66 -11.58 9.19
N PHE A 20 17.38 -12.20 8.24
CA PHE A 20 17.33 -13.66 8.08
C PHE A 20 17.78 -14.37 9.37
N ASN A 21 18.92 -13.96 9.93
CA ASN A 21 19.43 -14.51 11.19
C ASN A 21 18.49 -14.25 12.36
N LEU A 22 17.79 -13.12 12.36
CA LEU A 22 16.81 -12.76 13.37
C LEU A 22 15.58 -13.66 13.29
N LEU A 23 15.07 -13.92 12.08
CA LEU A 23 13.92 -14.79 11.83
C LEU A 23 14.20 -16.26 12.13
N THR A 24 15.46 -16.70 12.01
CA THR A 24 15.87 -18.09 12.26
C THR A 24 16.46 -18.32 13.66
N SER A 25 16.65 -17.26 14.44
CA SER A 25 17.14 -17.35 15.82
C SER A 25 16.03 -17.68 16.82
N ASN A 26 16.38 -18.36 17.93
CA ASN A 26 15.50 -18.64 19.07
C ASN A 26 15.22 -17.37 19.91
N ILE A 27 14.80 -16.28 19.27
CA ILE A 27 14.40 -15.03 19.93
C ILE A 27 12.93 -15.12 20.33
N LYS A 28 12.60 -14.63 21.53
CA LYS A 28 11.21 -14.52 21.99
C LYS A 28 10.42 -13.61 21.05
N LYS A 29 9.16 -13.98 20.78
CA LYS A 29 8.29 -13.25 19.85
C LYS A 29 8.24 -11.75 20.15
N GLU A 30 8.19 -11.37 21.42
CA GLU A 30 8.11 -9.98 21.87
C GLU A 30 9.37 -9.18 21.47
N ASP A 31 10.55 -9.77 21.66
CA ASP A 31 11.83 -9.16 21.28
C ASP A 31 12.01 -9.09 19.76
N LEU A 32 11.49 -10.08 19.03
CA LEU A 32 11.44 -10.07 17.58
C LEU A 32 10.54 -8.93 17.08
N MET A 33 9.37 -8.74 17.68
CA MET A 33 8.43 -7.67 17.32
C MET A 33 9.04 -6.28 17.50
N VAL A 34 9.76 -6.03 18.59
CA VAL A 34 10.45 -4.74 18.81
C VAL A 34 11.52 -4.50 17.75
N ARG A 35 12.29 -5.53 17.39
CA ARG A 35 13.36 -5.42 16.38
C ARG A 35 12.82 -5.28 14.96
N VAL A 36 11.69 -5.91 14.67
CA VAL A 36 10.99 -5.84 13.37
C VAL A 36 10.16 -4.55 13.23
N ALA A 37 9.76 -3.91 14.33
CA ALA A 37 9.01 -2.65 14.30
C ALA A 37 9.73 -1.50 13.56
N ASN A 38 11.07 -1.55 13.49
CA ASN A 38 11.87 -0.59 12.72
C ASN A 38 11.95 -0.91 11.22
N ILE A 39 11.45 -2.07 10.79
CA ILE A 39 11.33 -2.41 9.37
C ILE A 39 10.12 -1.66 8.84
N ASN A 40 10.33 -0.75 7.89
CA ASN A 40 9.22 -0.11 7.18
C ASN A 40 8.54 -1.14 6.26
N LEU A 41 7.67 -1.94 6.85
CA LEU A 41 6.84 -2.93 6.17
C LEU A 41 5.51 -2.33 5.73
N LEU A 42 5.22 -1.06 6.04
CA LEU A 42 3.98 -0.41 5.64
C LEU A 42 3.82 -0.49 4.12
N GLY A 43 2.59 -0.63 3.68
CA GLY A 43 2.23 -0.46 2.29
C GLY A 43 0.93 0.31 2.18
N LYS A 44 0.61 0.72 0.96
CA LYS A 44 -0.57 1.52 0.69
C LYS A 44 -1.25 1.13 -0.61
N TRP A 45 -2.56 0.98 -0.54
CA TRP A 45 -3.44 0.98 -1.70
C TRP A 45 -3.71 2.42 -2.12
N MET A 46 -3.61 2.66 -3.43
CA MET A 46 -3.93 3.95 -4.04
C MET A 46 -5.06 3.76 -5.05
N ILE A 47 -6.15 4.50 -4.88
CA ILE A 47 -7.22 4.69 -5.87
C ILE A 47 -7.16 6.13 -6.36
N PHE A 48 -7.45 6.35 -7.64
CA PHE A 48 -7.56 7.67 -8.22
C PHE A 48 -9.03 7.92 -8.58
N THR A 49 -9.57 9.05 -8.12
CA THR A 49 -10.96 9.44 -8.35
C THR A 49 -11.05 10.90 -8.74
N LYS A 50 -12.18 11.30 -9.33
CA LYS A 50 -12.44 12.72 -9.63
C LYS A 50 -12.47 13.52 -8.32
N PRO A 51 -11.97 14.77 -8.30
CA PRO A 51 -12.01 15.62 -7.12
C PRO A 51 -13.38 15.72 -6.44
N SER A 52 -14.44 15.86 -7.24
CA SER A 52 -15.81 15.99 -6.74
C SER A 52 -16.32 14.75 -5.99
N MET A 53 -15.74 13.58 -6.25
CA MET A 53 -16.15 12.31 -5.65
C MET A 53 -15.26 11.90 -4.47
N CYS A 54 -14.08 12.52 -4.31
CA CYS A 54 -13.05 12.07 -3.38
C CYS A 54 -13.50 12.07 -1.90
N PRO A 55 -14.11 13.13 -1.34
CA PRO A 55 -14.47 13.14 0.07
C PRO A 55 -15.48 12.05 0.43
N GLN A 56 -16.52 11.89 -0.40
CA GLN A 56 -17.54 10.86 -0.21
C GLN A 56 -16.94 9.46 -0.37
N ALA A 57 -16.15 9.24 -1.42
CA ALA A 57 -15.48 7.96 -1.65
C ALA A 57 -14.55 7.57 -0.50
N PHE A 58 -13.78 8.53 0.02
CA PHE A 58 -12.89 8.30 1.16
C PHE A 58 -13.68 7.91 2.40
N ARG A 59 -14.76 8.64 2.71
CA ARG A 59 -15.61 8.33 3.86
C ARG A 59 -16.19 6.93 3.75
N THR A 60 -16.77 6.57 2.62
CA THR A 60 -17.35 5.23 2.39
C THR A 60 -16.30 4.12 2.53
N ILE A 61 -15.08 4.33 2.01
CA ILE A 61 -13.99 3.36 2.20
C ILE A 61 -13.65 3.20 3.69
N VAL A 62 -13.54 4.30 4.43
CA VAL A 62 -13.26 4.25 5.88
C VAL A 62 -14.35 3.50 6.62
N ASP A 63 -15.63 3.81 6.37
CA ASP A 63 -16.76 3.12 7.01
C ASP A 63 -16.71 1.60 6.73
N MET A 64 -16.51 1.19 5.48
CA MET A 64 -16.40 -0.22 5.11
C MET A 64 -15.19 -0.93 5.73
N LEU A 65 -14.08 -0.21 5.96
CA LEU A 65 -12.91 -0.75 6.63
C LEU A 65 -13.15 -0.87 8.14
N GLU A 66 -13.82 0.10 8.76
CA GLU A 66 -14.17 0.09 10.19
C GLU A 66 -15.09 -1.10 10.51
N GLU A 67 -16.14 -1.29 9.71
CA GLU A 67 -17.08 -2.42 9.84
C GLU A 67 -16.39 -3.79 9.78
N ARG A 68 -15.24 -3.88 9.11
CA ARG A 68 -14.47 -5.12 8.92
C ARG A 68 -13.28 -5.25 9.87
N GLY A 69 -13.04 -4.27 10.75
CA GLY A 69 -11.85 -4.24 11.60
C GLY A 69 -10.54 -4.05 10.84
N LEU A 70 -10.58 -3.39 9.68
CA LEU A 70 -9.45 -3.15 8.76
C LEU A 70 -9.05 -1.67 8.68
N ALA A 71 -9.66 -0.79 9.48
CA ALA A 71 -9.39 0.66 9.46
C ALA A 71 -8.08 1.02 10.17
N TYR A 72 -6.95 0.84 9.48
CA TYR A 72 -5.63 1.14 10.03
C TYR A 72 -5.26 2.63 9.94
N SER A 73 -5.23 3.17 8.72
CA SER A 73 -4.99 4.59 8.44
C SER A 73 -5.31 4.89 6.97
N GLY A 74 -5.72 6.12 6.68
CA GLY A 74 -5.98 6.58 5.33
C GLY A 74 -5.78 8.09 5.20
N LYS A 75 -5.53 8.56 3.99
CA LYS A 75 -5.39 9.98 3.70
C LYS A 75 -5.85 10.34 2.30
N ILE A 76 -6.30 11.58 2.19
CA ILE A 76 -6.60 12.29 0.95
C ILE A 76 -5.79 13.59 0.91
N LEU A 77 -5.70 14.21 -0.26
CA LEU A 77 -5.11 15.54 -0.36
C LEU A 77 -6.01 16.56 0.35
N SER A 78 -5.41 17.52 1.05
CA SER A 78 -6.10 18.64 1.70
C SER A 78 -5.94 19.97 0.96
N ASN A 79 -5.07 20.03 -0.07
CA ASN A 79 -4.83 21.28 -0.78
C ASN A 79 -6.01 21.61 -1.71
N ARG A 80 -6.44 22.88 -1.74
CA ARG A 80 -7.57 23.30 -2.58
C ARG A 80 -7.23 23.21 -4.08
N ASP A 81 -5.99 23.54 -4.43
CA ASP A 81 -5.55 23.58 -5.82
C ASP A 81 -5.63 22.23 -6.52
N ALA A 82 -5.39 21.10 -5.84
CA ALA A 82 -5.53 19.78 -6.45
C ALA A 82 -6.99 19.47 -6.78
N TYR A 83 -7.95 19.97 -6.00
CA TYR A 83 -9.38 19.73 -6.26
C TYR A 83 -9.92 20.58 -7.41
N ILE A 84 -9.23 21.65 -7.78
CA ILE A 84 -9.61 22.53 -8.89
C ILE A 84 -8.87 22.15 -10.18
N ARG A 85 -7.57 21.85 -10.09
CA ARG A 85 -6.69 21.75 -11.26
C ARG A 85 -6.41 20.34 -11.74
N ARG A 86 -6.65 19.31 -10.93
CA ARG A 86 -6.34 17.92 -11.30
C ARG A 86 -7.61 17.20 -11.77
N ASP A 87 -7.48 16.43 -12.85
CA ASP A 87 -8.55 15.55 -13.32
C ASP A 87 -8.87 14.44 -12.31
N GLU A 88 -7.83 14.00 -11.59
CA GLU A 88 -7.93 12.96 -10.57
C GLU A 88 -7.05 13.27 -9.36
N ILE A 89 -7.51 12.81 -8.21
CA ILE A 89 -6.76 12.86 -6.95
C ILE A 89 -6.71 11.48 -6.27
N PRO A 90 -5.60 11.17 -5.58
CA PRO A 90 -5.44 9.89 -4.92
C PRO A 90 -6.18 9.83 -3.58
N ILE A 91 -6.84 8.70 -3.35
CA ILE A 91 -7.19 8.20 -2.03
C ILE A 91 -6.15 7.15 -1.66
N ILE A 92 -5.55 7.28 -0.48
CA ILE A 92 -4.47 6.41 -0.01
C ILE A 92 -4.94 5.69 1.25
N ILE A 93 -4.93 4.36 1.23
CA ILE A 93 -5.31 3.49 2.35
C ILE A 93 -4.11 2.65 2.74
N TYR A 94 -3.71 2.71 4.00
CA TYR A 94 -2.53 2.01 4.49
C TYR A 94 -2.85 0.60 4.98
N VAL A 95 -1.86 -0.29 4.82
CA VAL A 95 -1.82 -1.64 5.38
C VAL A 95 -0.59 -1.74 6.28
N PRO A 96 -0.70 -2.25 7.52
CA PRO A 96 0.39 -2.33 8.48
C PRO A 96 1.61 -3.12 7.98
N SER A 97 1.40 -4.08 7.08
CA SER A 97 2.46 -4.89 6.51
C SER A 97 2.17 -5.30 5.07
N ALA A 98 3.09 -4.97 4.16
CA ALA A 98 3.16 -5.45 2.79
C ALA A 98 3.54 -6.95 2.70
N LEU A 99 4.02 -7.55 3.81
CA LEU A 99 4.31 -8.98 3.93
C LEU A 99 3.14 -9.77 4.54
N ALA A 100 1.99 -9.14 4.80
CA ALA A 100 0.78 -9.80 5.27
C ALA A 100 -0.24 -9.92 4.13
N PRO A 101 -0.12 -10.93 3.23
CA PRO A 101 -0.90 -11.00 2.00
C PRO A 101 -2.41 -11.08 2.25
N SER A 102 -2.85 -11.71 3.35
CA SER A 102 -4.26 -11.73 3.75
C SER A 102 -4.79 -10.32 4.04
N MET A 103 -4.10 -9.56 4.89
CA MET A 103 -4.47 -8.17 5.22
C MET A 103 -4.44 -7.29 3.97
N VAL A 104 -3.41 -7.43 3.13
CA VAL A 104 -3.30 -6.70 1.86
C VAL A 104 -4.49 -7.00 0.96
N SER A 105 -4.87 -8.28 0.84
CA SER A 105 -6.00 -8.75 0.04
C SER A 105 -7.34 -8.24 0.59
N ASP A 106 -7.56 -8.30 1.89
CA ASP A 106 -8.83 -7.92 2.50
C ASP A 106 -9.08 -6.42 2.36
N VAL A 107 -8.05 -5.58 2.54
CA VAL A 107 -8.14 -4.16 2.22
C VAL A 107 -8.35 -3.95 0.72
N ALA A 108 -7.69 -4.73 -0.14
CA ALA A 108 -7.88 -4.65 -1.59
C ALA A 108 -9.33 -4.91 -2.02
N LYS A 109 -10.02 -5.85 -1.38
CA LYS A 109 -11.43 -6.16 -1.67
C LYS A 109 -12.34 -4.96 -1.37
N VAL A 110 -12.11 -4.26 -0.26
CA VAL A 110 -12.88 -3.06 0.10
C VAL A 110 -12.62 -1.94 -0.91
N VAL A 111 -11.35 -1.69 -1.19
CA VAL A 111 -10.86 -0.68 -2.14
C VAL A 111 -11.40 -0.96 -3.57
N ASP A 112 -11.38 -2.21 -4.04
CA ASP A 112 -11.90 -2.59 -5.35
C ASP A 112 -13.44 -2.54 -5.40
N ALA A 113 -14.14 -2.90 -4.32
CA ALA A 113 -15.59 -2.75 -4.24
C ALA A 113 -16.01 -1.29 -4.42
N MET A 114 -15.35 -0.35 -3.71
CA MET A 114 -15.60 1.08 -3.89
C MET A 114 -15.31 1.53 -5.33
N ARG A 115 -14.17 1.10 -5.90
CA ARG A 115 -13.82 1.40 -7.29
C ARG A 115 -14.95 1.01 -8.24
N ARG A 116 -15.50 -0.20 -8.09
CA ARG A 116 -16.60 -0.70 -8.93
C ARG A 116 -17.88 0.12 -8.73
N MET A 117 -18.24 0.43 -7.48
CA MET A 117 -19.41 1.25 -7.16
C MET A 117 -19.36 2.64 -7.82
N LEU A 118 -18.17 3.23 -7.92
CA LEU A 118 -17.96 4.54 -8.52
C LEU A 118 -17.74 4.50 -10.04
N GLY A 119 -17.75 3.32 -10.67
CA GLY A 119 -17.45 3.17 -12.10
C GLY A 119 -16.01 3.57 -12.47
N ILE A 120 -15.07 3.53 -11.53
CA ILE A 120 -13.67 3.89 -11.79
C ILE A 120 -12.99 2.75 -12.56
N SER A 121 -12.51 3.04 -13.76
CA SER A 121 -11.84 2.05 -14.62
C SER A 121 -10.42 1.72 -14.15
N LYS A 122 -9.71 2.70 -13.57
CA LYS A 122 -8.33 2.54 -13.11
C LYS A 122 -8.26 1.61 -11.89
N LEU A 123 -7.49 0.53 -12.03
CA LEU A 123 -7.29 -0.44 -10.95
C LEU A 123 -6.53 0.17 -9.78
N PRO A 124 -6.84 -0.23 -8.53
CA PRO A 124 -6.07 0.17 -7.37
C PRO A 124 -4.65 -0.39 -7.46
N LYS A 125 -3.68 0.35 -6.94
CA LYS A 125 -2.26 -0.03 -6.96
C LYS A 125 -1.75 -0.14 -5.53
N PHE A 126 -1.11 -1.25 -5.19
CA PHE A 126 -0.44 -1.39 -3.91
C PHE A 126 1.05 -1.05 -4.02
N LYS A 127 1.52 -0.08 -3.26
CA LYS A 127 2.94 0.32 -3.19
C LYS A 127 3.47 0.13 -1.76
N PRO A 128 4.57 -0.61 -1.55
CA PRO A 128 5.27 -0.61 -0.26
C PRO A 128 5.86 0.77 0.02
N ASP A 129 5.81 1.21 1.27
CA ASP A 129 6.40 2.49 1.67
C ASP A 129 7.92 2.48 1.56
N LEU A 130 8.54 1.31 1.63
CA LEU A 130 9.97 1.13 1.33
C LEU A 130 10.34 1.68 -0.05
N PHE A 131 9.48 1.50 -1.07
CA PHE A 131 9.74 2.11 -2.38
C PHE A 131 9.67 3.64 -2.35
N THR A 132 8.84 4.23 -1.48
CA THR A 132 8.82 5.68 -1.31
C THR A 132 10.09 6.16 -0.57
N SER A 133 10.54 5.45 0.47
CA SER A 133 11.75 5.85 1.22
C SER A 133 13.04 5.72 0.42
N GLU A 134 13.08 4.82 -0.55
CA GLU A 134 14.24 4.63 -1.44
C GLU A 134 14.12 5.46 -2.74
N GLU A 135 13.17 6.41 -2.79
CA GLU A 135 12.92 7.29 -3.95
C GLU A 135 12.68 6.54 -5.27
N LEU A 136 12.10 5.35 -5.15
CA LEU A 136 11.80 4.46 -6.25
C LEU A 136 10.45 4.85 -6.87
N TYR A 137 10.55 5.59 -7.97
CA TYR A 137 9.44 6.04 -8.79
C TYR A 137 9.56 5.49 -10.21
N TYR A 138 8.44 5.47 -10.92
CA TYR A 138 8.44 5.04 -12.32
C TYR A 138 9.29 6.03 -13.13
N GLY A 139 10.28 5.52 -13.87
CA GLY A 139 11.18 6.34 -14.67
C GLY A 139 12.38 6.95 -13.92
N THR A 140 12.50 6.78 -12.59
CA THR A 140 13.67 7.26 -11.83
C THR A 140 14.79 6.22 -11.70
N SER A 141 14.50 4.93 -11.90
CA SER A 141 15.53 3.89 -11.98
C SER A 141 15.29 2.97 -13.18
N SER A 142 16.38 2.58 -13.85
CA SER A 142 16.36 1.63 -14.97
C SER A 142 15.87 0.23 -14.58
N SER A 143 15.81 -0.04 -13.28
CA SER A 143 15.42 -1.32 -12.68
C SER A 143 13.94 -1.40 -12.30
N ILE A 144 13.15 -0.32 -12.44
CA ILE A 144 11.75 -0.27 -11.99
C ILE A 144 10.79 0.02 -13.14
N ASN A 145 10.21 -1.06 -13.67
CA ASN A 145 9.14 -0.96 -14.66
C ASN A 145 7.79 -0.57 -14.01
N ARG A 146 7.62 -0.80 -12.69
CA ARG A 146 6.39 -0.52 -11.93
C ARG A 146 6.70 -0.27 -10.46
N THR A 147 5.98 0.66 -9.85
CA THR A 147 6.12 1.00 -8.41
C THR A 147 5.13 0.27 -7.51
N SER A 148 4.45 -0.76 -8.01
CA SER A 148 3.39 -1.48 -7.31
C SER A 148 3.62 -2.99 -7.33
N ILE A 149 3.51 -3.65 -6.17
CA ILE A 149 3.73 -5.11 -6.05
C ILE A 149 2.44 -5.94 -6.11
N TYR A 150 1.26 -5.35 -5.82
CA TYR A 150 -0.06 -5.99 -5.98
C TYR A 150 -1.04 -5.15 -6.83
N ARG A 151 -2.02 -5.82 -7.47
CA ARG A 151 -3.11 -5.23 -8.26
C ARG A 151 -4.41 -6.00 -7.99
N SER A 152 -5.56 -5.31 -7.97
CA SER A 152 -6.85 -5.94 -7.59
C SER A 152 -7.38 -7.00 -8.56
N ASN A 153 -6.78 -7.16 -9.75
CA ASN A 153 -7.11 -8.24 -10.69
C ASN A 153 -6.33 -9.54 -10.43
N THR A 154 -5.48 -9.57 -9.40
CA THR A 154 -4.74 -10.77 -9.04
C THR A 154 -5.51 -11.49 -7.96
N THR A 155 -6.29 -12.51 -8.36
CA THR A 155 -6.60 -13.64 -7.48
C THR A 155 -5.27 -14.10 -6.89
N LEU A 156 -5.12 -14.02 -5.57
CA LEU A 156 -4.02 -14.67 -4.86
C LEU A 156 -4.13 -16.19 -5.02
#